data_AF-K6U2X6-F1
#
_entry.id   AF-K6U2X6-F1
#
_cell.length_a   1.000
_cell.length_b   1.000
_cell.length_c   1.000
_cell.angle_alpha   90.00
_cell.angle_beta   90.00
_cell.angle_gamma   90.00
#
_symmetry.space_group_name_H-M   'P 1'
#
loop_
_entity.id
_entity.type
_entity.pdbx_description
1 polymer ?
#
loop_
_entity_poly.entity_id
_entity_poly.type
_entity_poly.pdbx_seq_one_letter_code
_entity_poly.pdbx_strand_id
1 'polypeptide(L)'
;MNNYGVIIMVIVMIPNIIFAIKEKNFENKYHNKVVEIIEQIGRFGSMGLMIFNIPLLEFGYWFNNGKIVYMALTGILAVLYCFIWFLYFRKSTMEKAMALAIIPTIIFLFSGIVQGNVLLIITAILFGTGHIIITYSNNR
;
A
#
# COMPACT_ATOMS: atom_id res chain seq x y z
N MET A 1 13.29 -2.97 -13.99
CA MET A 1 12.26 -2.01 -13.50
C MET A 1 10.88 -2.56 -13.83
N ASN A 2 9.97 -2.53 -12.86
CA ASN A 2 8.62 -3.07 -13.03
C ASN A 2 7.66 -1.99 -13.54
N ASN A 3 7.51 -1.89 -14.86
CA ASN A 3 6.69 -0.84 -15.50
C ASN A 3 5.21 -0.87 -15.04
N TYR A 4 4.66 -2.06 -14.78
CA TYR A 4 3.30 -2.19 -14.24
C TYR A 4 3.22 -1.73 -12.79
N GLY A 5 4.24 -2.06 -11.99
CA GLY A 5 4.37 -1.57 -10.62
C GLY A 5 4.36 -0.05 -10.53
N VAL A 6 5.05 0.63 -11.45
CA VAL A 6 5.02 2.09 -11.55
C VAL A 6 3.61 2.62 -11.80
N ILE A 7 2.88 2.03 -12.75
CA ILE A 7 1.50 2.46 -13.07
C ILE A 7 0.59 2.32 -11.86
N ILE A 8 0.61 1.14 -11.20
CA ILE A 8 -0.20 0.90 -10.00
C ILE A 8 0.18 1.87 -8.88
N MET A 9 1.48 2.13 -8.71
CA MET A 9 1.96 3.05 -7.67
C MET A 9 1.45 4.46 -7.90
N VAL A 10 1.51 4.97 -9.14
CA VAL A 10 0.97 6.28 -9.48
C VAL A 10 -0.52 6.35 -9.18
N ILE A 11 -1.30 5.34 -9.57
CA ILE A 11 -2.75 5.28 -9.31
C ILE A 11 -3.05 5.33 -7.81
N VAL A 12 -2.31 4.56 -7.00
CA VAL A 12 -2.50 4.52 -5.53
C VAL A 12 -2.02 5.82 -4.87
N MET A 13 -0.98 6.48 -5.37
CA MET A 13 -0.44 7.69 -4.74
C MET A 13 -1.27 8.95 -5.01
N ILE A 14 -1.88 9.09 -6.19
CA ILE A 14 -2.67 10.29 -6.54
C ILE A 14 -3.70 10.65 -5.45
N PRO A 15 -4.62 9.75 -5.05
CA PRO A 15 -5.62 10.10 -4.04
C PRO A 15 -5.01 10.30 -2.64
N ASN A 16 -3.93 9.58 -2.30
CA ASN A 16 -3.18 9.80 -1.05
C ASN A 16 -2.61 11.22 -0.96
N ILE A 17 -2.02 11.72 -2.05
CA ILE A 17 -1.46 13.07 -2.13
C ILE A 17 -2.59 14.11 -2.03
N ILE A 18 -3.69 13.90 -2.76
CA ILE A 18 -4.87 14.79 -2.68
C ILE A 18 -5.37 14.89 -1.23
N PHE A 19 -5.45 13.77 -0.52
CA PHE A 19 -5.85 13.76 0.89
C PHE A 19 -4.85 14.53 1.77
N ALA A 20 -3.54 14.28 1.63
CA ALA A 20 -2.51 14.97 2.39
C ALA A 20 -2.53 16.50 2.19
N ILE A 21 -2.89 16.97 0.99
CA ILE A 21 -3.03 18.41 0.70
C ILE A 21 -4.31 18.98 1.31
N LYS A 22 -5.42 18.22 1.31
CA LYS A 22 -6.71 18.68 1.81
C LYS A 22 -6.77 18.71 3.34
N GLU A 23 -6.16 17.74 3.99
CA GLU A 23 -6.16 17.54 5.44
C GLU A 23 -4.80 17.92 6.04
N LYS A 24 -4.26 19.09 5.67
CA LYS A 24 -2.94 19.58 6.16
C LYS A 24 -2.83 19.68 7.69
N ASN A 25 -3.95 19.68 8.41
CA ASN A 25 -4.02 19.74 9.87
C ASN A 25 -4.50 18.41 10.48
N PHE A 26 -4.36 17.27 9.78
CA PHE A 26 -4.69 15.98 10.35
C PHE A 26 -3.75 15.66 11.52
N GLU A 27 -4.20 15.89 12.74
CA GLU A 27 -3.47 15.49 13.94
C GLU A 27 -3.60 13.97 14.12
N ASN A 28 -2.48 13.26 14.01
CA ASN A 28 -2.38 11.87 14.43
C ASN A 28 -2.66 11.83 15.94
N LYS A 29 -3.80 11.27 16.36
CA LYS A 29 -4.10 11.01 17.77
C LYS A 29 -3.20 9.93 18.37
N TYR A 30 -2.64 9.07 17.51
CA TYR A 30 -1.71 8.04 17.92
C TYR A 30 -0.29 8.59 18.05
N HIS A 31 0.31 8.49 19.23
CA HIS A 31 1.63 9.08 19.56
C HIS A 31 2.67 8.03 19.92
N ASN A 32 2.85 7.01 19.07
CA ASN A 32 3.95 6.06 19.24
C ASN A 32 4.94 6.16 18.07
N LYS A 33 6.05 6.87 18.32
CA LYS A 33 7.11 7.10 17.34
C LYS A 33 7.69 5.81 16.76
N VAL A 34 7.74 4.71 17.52
CA VAL A 34 8.30 3.44 17.04
C VAL A 34 7.42 2.87 15.93
N VAL A 35 6.11 2.85 16.14
CA VAL A 35 5.15 2.32 15.16
C VAL A 35 5.06 3.23 13.93
N GLU A 36 5.13 4.55 14.10
CA GLU A 36 5.20 5.50 12.98
C GLU A 36 6.47 5.29 12.13
N ILE A 37 7.63 5.09 12.77
CA ILE A 37 8.88 4.80 12.05
C ILE A 37 8.77 3.46 11.30
N ILE A 38 8.22 2.42 11.94
CA ILE A 38 8.00 1.12 11.29
C ILE A 38 7.08 1.26 10.07
N GLU A 39 5.98 2.01 10.22
CA GLU A 39 5.04 2.29 9.14
C GLU A 39 5.73 3.01 7.98
N GLN A 40 6.53 4.06 8.26
CA GLN A 40 7.22 4.83 7.23
C GLN A 40 8.29 3.98 6.50
N ILE A 41 9.09 3.22 7.24
CA ILE A 41 10.07 2.30 6.66
C ILE A 41 9.37 1.29 5.76
N GLY A 42 8.27 0.70 6.24
CA GLY A 42 7.46 -0.23 5.47
C GLY A 42 6.86 0.43 4.22
N ARG A 43 6.31 1.64 4.35
CA ARG A 43 5.65 2.39 3.27
C ARG A 43 6.63 2.70 2.15
N PHE A 44 7.71 3.40 2.47
CA PHE A 44 8.71 3.80 1.46
C PHE A 44 9.46 2.58 0.91
N GLY A 45 9.74 1.59 1.76
CA GLY A 45 10.30 0.31 1.34
C GLY A 45 9.40 -0.39 0.32
N SER A 46 8.10 -0.53 0.60
CA SER A 46 7.15 -1.20 -0.29
C SER A 46 6.97 -0.44 -1.61
N MET A 47 6.83 0.89 -1.55
CA MET A 47 6.71 1.74 -2.74
C MET A 47 7.97 1.64 -3.62
N GLY A 48 9.15 1.72 -3.01
CA GLY A 48 10.42 1.61 -3.72
C GLY A 48 10.63 0.24 -4.36
N LEU A 49 10.40 -0.83 -3.61
CA LEU A 49 10.61 -2.22 -4.07
C LEU A 49 9.59 -2.68 -5.10
N MET A 50 8.38 -2.11 -5.10
CA MET A 50 7.38 -2.38 -6.14
C MET A 50 7.79 -1.83 -7.52
N ILE A 51 8.57 -0.74 -7.53
CA ILE A 51 9.09 -0.08 -8.74
C ILE A 51 10.45 -0.67 -9.14
N PHE A 52 11.36 -0.67 -8.17
CA PHE A 52 12.74 -1.10 -8.30
C PHE A 52 12.91 -2.49 -7.70
N ASN A 53 12.77 -3.46 -8.60
CA ASN A 53 13.12 -4.85 -8.40
C ASN A 53 14.64 -4.96 -8.14
N ILE A 54 15.02 -5.17 -6.87
CA ILE A 54 16.41 -5.38 -6.46
C ILE A 54 16.70 -6.88 -6.57
N PRO A 55 17.66 -7.31 -7.43
CA PRO A 55 17.89 -8.72 -7.73
C PRO A 55 18.48 -9.54 -6.58
N LEU A 56 18.75 -8.93 -5.41
CA LEU A 56 19.39 -9.61 -4.28
C LEU A 56 18.50 -10.69 -3.64
N LEU A 57 17.17 -10.52 -3.68
CA LEU A 57 16.17 -11.42 -3.07
C LEU A 57 14.89 -11.53 -3.90
N GLU A 58 15.03 -11.44 -5.23
CA GLU A 58 13.93 -11.57 -6.17
C GLU A 58 14.08 -12.85 -6.99
N PHE A 59 13.11 -13.75 -6.85
CA PHE A 59 13.09 -15.03 -7.58
C PHE A 59 12.27 -14.96 -8.88
N GLY A 60 11.65 -13.81 -9.15
CA GLY A 60 10.76 -13.61 -10.29
C GLY A 60 9.42 -14.31 -10.14
N TYR A 61 8.66 -14.35 -11.25
CA TYR A 61 7.37 -15.02 -11.28
C TYR A 61 7.54 -16.54 -11.21
N TRP A 62 7.19 -17.14 -10.08
CA TRP A 62 7.46 -18.56 -9.79
C TRP A 62 6.41 -19.53 -10.38
N PHE A 63 5.30 -19.02 -10.93
CA PHE A 63 4.25 -19.85 -11.51
C PHE A 63 3.80 -19.36 -12.91
N ASN A 64 3.24 -20.29 -13.68
CA ASN A 64 2.70 -20.01 -15.02
C ASN A 64 1.63 -18.92 -14.95
N ASN A 65 1.70 -17.94 -15.85
CA ASN A 65 0.82 -16.76 -15.87
C ASN A 65 0.96 -15.81 -14.66
N GLY A 66 2.01 -15.94 -13.83
CA GLY A 66 2.20 -15.07 -12.66
C GLY A 66 2.15 -13.58 -12.97
N LYS A 67 2.71 -13.16 -14.11
CA LYS A 67 2.65 -11.78 -14.58
C LYS A 67 1.21 -11.32 -14.88
N ILE A 68 0.38 -12.17 -15.46
CA ILE A 68 -1.04 -11.84 -15.78
C ILE A 68 -1.84 -11.73 -14.49
N VAL A 69 -1.67 -12.69 -13.58
CA VAL A 69 -2.34 -12.70 -12.28
C VAL A 69 -1.95 -11.48 -11.46
N TYR A 70 -0.67 -11.12 -11.46
CA TYR A 70 -0.16 -9.88 -10.86
C TYR A 70 -0.90 -8.65 -11.38
N MET A 71 -0.95 -8.46 -12.71
CA MET A 71 -1.62 -7.31 -13.32
C MET A 71 -3.12 -7.26 -13.01
N ALA A 72 -3.81 -8.39 -13.14
CA ALA A 72 -5.26 -8.46 -12.96
C ALA A 72 -5.66 -8.12 -11.52
N LEU A 73 -5.03 -8.76 -10.53
CA LEU A 73 -5.40 -8.57 -9.13
C LEU A 73 -4.97 -7.19 -8.61
N THR A 74 -3.75 -6.73 -8.93
CA THR A 74 -3.33 -5.38 -8.54
C THR A 74 -4.16 -4.30 -9.22
N GLY A 75 -4.56 -4.50 -10.48
CA GLY A 75 -5.47 -3.61 -11.21
C GLY A 75 -6.85 -3.54 -10.56
N ILE A 76 -7.48 -4.69 -10.27
CA ILE A 76 -8.80 -4.75 -9.60
C ILE A 76 -8.75 -4.05 -8.23
N LEU A 77 -7.71 -4.34 -7.44
CA LEU A 77 -7.53 -3.72 -6.13
C LEU A 77 -7.29 -2.20 -6.23
N ALA A 78 -6.54 -1.74 -7.23
CA ALA A 78 -6.31 -0.31 -7.44
C ALA A 78 -7.61 0.43 -7.83
N VAL A 79 -8.45 -0.16 -8.69
CA VAL A 79 -9.77 0.39 -9.02
C VAL A 79 -10.65 0.47 -7.77
N LEU A 80 -10.70 -0.62 -6.98
CA LEU A 80 -11.45 -0.66 -5.73
C LEU A 80 -10.94 0.40 -4.73
N TYR A 81 -9.63 0.57 -4.64
CA TYR A 81 -8.98 1.57 -3.79
C TYR A 81 -9.41 3.00 -4.18
N CYS A 82 -9.36 3.33 -5.47
CA CYS A 82 -9.80 4.63 -5.97
C CYS A 82 -11.30 4.86 -5.71
N PHE A 83 -12.12 3.82 -5.87
CA PHE A 83 -13.55 3.91 -5.58
C PHE A 83 -13.82 4.18 -4.10
N ILE A 84 -13.10 3.51 -3.19
CA ILE A 84 -13.24 3.75 -1.74
C ILE A 84 -12.76 5.15 -1.38
N TRP A 85 -11.69 5.65 -2.00
CA TRP A 85 -11.26 7.05 -1.85
C TRP A 85 -12.37 8.03 -2.22
N PHE A 86 -13.03 7.81 -3.35
CA PHE A 86 -14.16 8.63 -3.77
C PHE A 86 -15.30 8.61 -2.73
N LEU A 87 -15.62 7.44 -2.16
CA LEU A 87 -16.61 7.33 -1.09
C LEU A 87 -16.16 7.96 0.23
N TYR A 88 -14.86 7.91 0.52
CA TYR A 88 -14.25 8.47 1.72
C TYR A 88 -14.29 10.01 1.68
N PHE A 89 -13.97 10.62 0.54
CA PHE A 89 -14.05 12.07 0.36
C PHE A 89 -15.47 12.63 0.50
N ARG A 90 -16.51 11.81 0.28
CA ARG A 90 -17.90 12.19 0.52
C ARG A 90 -18.28 12.11 1.99
N LYS A 91 -17.82 11.06 2.69
CA LYS A 91 -18.06 10.85 4.11
C LYS A 91 -16.95 9.96 4.67
N SER A 92 -16.11 10.53 5.53
CA SER A 92 -15.09 9.80 6.27
C SER A 92 -15.76 8.92 7.32
N THR A 93 -15.60 7.61 7.19
CA THR A 93 -16.01 6.61 8.18
C THR A 93 -14.84 5.69 8.47
N MET A 94 -14.80 5.15 9.69
CA MET A 94 -13.76 4.23 10.12
C MET A 94 -13.61 3.03 9.17
N GLU A 95 -14.72 2.44 8.73
CA GLU A 95 -14.73 1.31 7.78
C GLU A 95 -13.96 1.64 6.48
N LYS A 96 -14.21 2.82 5.92
CA LYS A 96 -13.54 3.28 4.69
C LYS A 96 -12.08 3.61 4.95
N ALA A 97 -11.76 4.26 6.07
CA ALA A 97 -10.37 4.53 6.45
C ALA A 97 -9.58 3.23 6.58
N MET A 98 -10.14 2.22 7.25
CA MET A 98 -9.53 0.90 7.40
C MET A 98 -9.36 0.20 6.04
N ALA A 99 -10.36 0.28 5.16
CA ALA A 99 -10.24 -0.28 3.81
C ALA A 99 -9.12 0.40 3.00
N LEU A 100 -8.96 1.72 3.15
CA LEU A 100 -7.86 2.48 2.55
C LEU A 100 -6.48 2.11 3.12
N ALA A 101 -6.40 1.59 4.34
CA ALA A 101 -5.15 1.08 4.90
C ALA A 101 -4.86 -0.37 4.47
N ILE A 102 -5.90 -1.20 4.42
CA ILE A 102 -5.77 -2.64 4.12
C ILE A 102 -5.48 -2.88 2.64
N ILE A 103 -6.15 -2.19 1.72
CA ILE A 103 -6.01 -2.47 0.28
C ILE A 103 -4.58 -2.26 -0.23
N PRO A 104 -3.88 -1.13 0.06
CA PRO A 104 -2.49 -0.96 -0.34
C PRO A 104 -1.58 -2.03 0.27
N THR A 105 -1.85 -2.46 1.51
CA THR A 105 -1.13 -3.57 2.15
C THR A 105 -1.27 -4.87 1.37
N ILE A 106 -2.49 -5.21 0.95
CA ILE A 106 -2.75 -6.39 0.11
C ILE A 106 -2.06 -6.26 -1.24
N ILE A 107 -2.11 -5.08 -1.88
CA ILE A 107 -1.42 -4.83 -3.16
C ILE A 107 0.08 -5.11 -3.01
N PHE A 108 0.75 -4.56 -2.00
CA PHE A 108 2.19 -4.76 -1.82
C PHE A 108 2.55 -6.20 -1.46
N LEU A 109 1.82 -6.81 -0.51
CA LEU A 109 2.07 -8.17 -0.07
C LEU A 109 1.88 -9.16 -1.23
N PHE A 110 0.78 -9.01 -1.97
CA PHE A 110 0.49 -9.84 -3.13
C PHE A 110 1.53 -9.67 -4.24
N SER A 111 1.95 -8.42 -4.50
CA SER A 111 3.03 -8.13 -5.44
C SER A 111 4.31 -8.88 -5.08
N GLY A 112 4.72 -8.81 -3.80
CA GLY A 112 5.90 -9.51 -3.30
C GLY A 112 5.80 -11.03 -3.45
N ILE A 113 4.66 -11.63 -3.11
CA ILE A 113 4.43 -13.09 -3.22
C ILE A 113 4.51 -13.55 -4.68
N VAL A 114 3.83 -12.85 -5.60
CA VAL A 114 3.77 -13.27 -7.00
C VAL A 114 5.10 -13.07 -7.72
N GLN A 115 5.83 -12.02 -7.37
CA GLN A 115 7.15 -11.72 -7.94
C GLN A 115 8.30 -12.43 -7.23
N GLY A 116 8.02 -13.20 -6.16
CA GLY A 116 9.06 -13.82 -5.35
C GLY A 116 10.02 -12.80 -4.74
N ASN A 117 9.55 -11.60 -4.42
CA ASN A 117 10.36 -10.51 -3.85
C ASN A 117 10.20 -10.51 -2.31
N VAL A 118 11.17 -11.12 -1.62
CA VAL A 118 11.12 -11.31 -0.16
C VAL A 118 11.18 -9.99 0.59
N LEU A 119 11.97 -9.02 0.10
CA LEU A 119 12.06 -7.70 0.73
C LEU A 119 10.73 -6.94 0.65
N LEU A 120 10.03 -7.05 -0.48
CA LEU A 120 8.71 -6.44 -0.64
C LEU A 120 7.69 -7.08 0.32
N ILE A 121 7.76 -8.39 0.54
CA ILE A 121 6.91 -9.07 1.53
C ILE A 121 7.17 -8.52 2.93
N ILE A 122 8.44 -8.42 3.35
CA ILE A 122 8.81 -7.93 4.68
C ILE A 122 8.34 -6.49 4.88
N THR A 123 8.64 -5.61 3.92
CA THR A 123 8.25 -4.20 3.99
C THR A 123 6.73 -4.02 3.93
N ALA A 124 6.00 -4.85 3.18
CA ALA A 124 4.54 -4.84 3.15
C ALA A 124 3.92 -5.25 4.49
N ILE A 125 4.52 -6.20 5.22
CA ILE A 125 4.06 -6.60 6.56
C ILE A 125 4.31 -5.46 7.57
N LEU A 126 5.48 -4.83 7.54
CA LEU A 126 5.81 -3.69 8.40
C LEU A 126 4.86 -2.51 8.12
N PHE A 127 4.64 -2.20 6.84
CA PHE A 127 3.69 -1.19 6.42
C PHE A 127 2.28 -1.54 6.89
N GLY A 128 1.81 -2.76 6.63
CA GLY A 128 0.46 -3.19 6.95
C GLY A 128 0.16 -3.12 8.44
N THR A 129 1.04 -3.67 9.26
CA THR A 129 0.86 -3.65 10.72
C THR A 129 0.84 -2.22 11.26
N GLY A 130 1.84 -1.39 10.90
CA GLY A 130 1.90 0.00 11.34
C GLY A 130 0.72 0.83 10.84
N HIS A 131 0.41 0.75 9.54
CA HIS A 131 -0.62 1.56 8.91
C HIS A 131 -2.02 1.22 9.41
N ILE A 132 -2.34 -0.07 9.64
CA ILE A 132 -3.62 -0.51 10.21
C ILE A 132 -3.74 -0.05 11.66
N ILE A 133 -2.70 -0.20 12.50
CA ILE A 133 -2.72 0.22 13.90
C ILE A 133 -2.96 1.73 14.01
N ILE A 134 -2.19 2.54 13.28
CA ILE A 134 -2.30 4.00 13.30
C ILE A 134 -3.70 4.43 12.81
N THR A 135 -4.19 3.84 11.71
CA THR A 135 -5.50 4.18 11.14
C THR A 135 -6.63 3.85 12.10
N TYR A 136 -6.60 2.67 12.73
CA TYR A 136 -7.58 2.27 13.74
C TYR A 136 -7.58 3.22 14.93
N SER A 137 -6.40 3.53 15.48
CA SER A 137 -6.26 4.42 16.64
C SER A 137 -6.73 5.85 16.38
N ASN A 138 -6.55 6.38 15.16
CA ASN A 138 -6.98 7.74 14.81
C ASN A 138 -8.50 7.86 14.59
N ASN A 139 -9.16 6.77 14.18
CA ASN A 139 -10.59 6.74 13.82
C ASN A 139 -11.49 6.15 14.91
N ARG A 140 -10.92 5.68 16.02
CA ARG A 140 -11.62 5.35 17.26
C ARG A 140 -11.89 6.62 18.08
#